data_AF-C4Z896-F1
#
_entry.id   AF-C4Z896-F1
#
_cell.length_a   1.000
_cell.length_b   1.000
_cell.length_c   1.000
_cell.angle_alpha   90.00
_cell.angle_beta   90.00
_cell.angle_gamma   90.00
#
_symmetry.space_group_name_H-M   'P 1'
#
loop_
_entity.id
_entity.type
_entity.pdbx_description
1 polymer ?
#
loop_
_entity_poly.entity_id
_entity_poly.type
_entity_poly.pdbx_seq_one_letter_code
_entity_poly.pdbx_strand_id
1 'polypeptide(L)'
;MKICYIVVSAFLIIFYPRQLTHLMCFGRHRDKNIVKSKAAYWGIYLFWTIIFLIGCLMMGSAMKVNSTMDKLVYYFILGSDNRDCVELGSEENDEAYISTYYTRKEINESFLFEVVQKHEYAYEMCQLQELIIKKQDERWILYLNDEVMGYVEVKKGFLIKEFCFVWDRQKIDQRRQLYE
;
A
#
# COMPACT_ATOMS: atom_id res chain seq x y z
N MET A 1 -17.58 10.24 2.99
CA MET A 1 -17.29 9.14 2.03
C MET A 1 -16.90 7.82 2.71
N LYS A 2 -15.92 7.80 3.64
CA LYS A 2 -15.51 6.55 4.33
C LYS A 2 -16.65 5.82 5.06
N ILE A 3 -17.50 6.55 5.79
CA ILE A 3 -18.65 5.97 6.53
C ILE A 3 -19.68 5.37 5.57
N CYS A 4 -20.02 6.06 4.48
CA CYS A 4 -20.95 5.55 3.47
C CYS A 4 -20.42 4.26 2.82
N TYR A 5 -19.12 4.20 2.50
CA TYR A 5 -18.49 2.98 2.00
C TYR A 5 -18.59 1.82 3.00
N ILE A 6 -18.32 2.06 4.30
CA ILE A 6 -18.42 1.02 5.35
C ILE A 6 -19.86 0.50 5.47
N VAL A 7 -20.85 1.41 5.49
CA VAL A 7 -22.26 1.03 5.60
C VAL A 7 -22.73 0.26 4.37
N VAL A 8 -22.38 0.72 3.17
CA VAL A 8 -22.77 0.07 1.90
C VAL A 8 -22.08 -1.28 1.75
N SER A 9 -20.78 -1.39 2.05
CA SER A 9 -20.04 -2.65 2.00
C SER A 9 -20.58 -3.67 3.00
N ALA A 10 -20.86 -3.28 4.25
CA ALA A 10 -21.49 -4.16 5.23
C ALA A 10 -22.86 -4.65 4.76
N PHE A 11 -23.66 -3.77 4.15
CA PHE A 11 -24.95 -4.12 3.58
C PHE A 11 -24.81 -5.13 2.44
N LEU A 12 -23.89 -4.90 1.49
CA LEU A 12 -23.64 -5.81 0.37
C LEU A 12 -23.15 -7.18 0.85
N ILE A 13 -22.22 -7.24 1.80
CA ILE A 13 -21.64 -8.49 2.31
C ILE A 13 -22.67 -9.33 3.10
N ILE A 14 -23.64 -8.71 3.76
CA ILE A 14 -24.63 -9.44 4.57
C ILE A 14 -25.87 -9.84 3.74
N PHE A 15 -26.39 -8.93 2.92
CA PHE A 15 -27.68 -9.14 2.25
C PHE A 15 -27.54 -9.89 0.92
N TYR A 16 -26.56 -9.56 0.08
CA TYR A 16 -26.46 -10.15 -1.26
C TYR A 16 -26.05 -11.63 -1.27
N PRO A 17 -25.05 -12.08 -0.48
CA PRO A 17 -24.73 -13.50 -0.38
C PRO A 17 -25.90 -14.35 0.09
N ARG A 18 -26.71 -13.84 1.02
CA ARG A 18 -27.90 -14.54 1.52
C ARG A 18 -28.95 -14.68 0.43
N GLN A 19 -29.25 -13.62 -0.32
CA GLN A 19 -30.25 -13.67 -1.39
C GLN A 19 -29.80 -14.58 -2.55
N LEU A 20 -28.55 -14.48 -2.98
CA LEU A 20 -28.01 -15.33 -4.05
C LEU A 20 -27.94 -16.80 -3.66
N THR A 21 -27.53 -17.09 -2.43
CA THR A 21 -27.51 -18.48 -1.92
C THR A 21 -28.92 -19.04 -1.85
N HIS A 22 -29.89 -18.26 -1.37
CA HIS A 22 -31.28 -18.69 -1.32
C HIS A 22 -31.89 -18.91 -2.71
N LEU A 23 -31.58 -18.04 -3.68
CA LEU A 23 -32.01 -18.20 -5.08
C LEU A 23 -31.40 -19.45 -5.73
N MET A 24 -30.11 -19.70 -5.50
CA MET A 24 -29.41 -20.87 -6.05
C MET A 24 -29.85 -22.18 -5.39
N CYS A 25 -30.13 -22.16 -4.09
CA CYS A 25 -30.55 -23.34 -3.34
C CYS A 25 -32.05 -23.66 -3.51
N PHE A 26 -32.92 -22.65 -3.60
CA PHE A 26 -34.38 -22.82 -3.67
C PHE A 26 -35.00 -22.38 -5.01
N GLY A 27 -34.18 -22.15 -6.03
CA GLY A 27 -34.62 -21.78 -7.37
C GLY A 27 -35.49 -22.85 -8.05
N ARG A 28 -36.33 -22.40 -8.99
CA ARG A 28 -37.44 -23.15 -9.61
C ARG A 28 -37.03 -24.43 -10.37
N HIS A 29 -35.75 -24.68 -10.62
CA HIS A 29 -35.23 -25.85 -11.32
C HIS A 29 -33.95 -26.38 -10.66
N ARG A 30 -34.04 -27.29 -9.66
CA ARG A 30 -32.93 -28.23 -9.35
C ARG A 30 -33.29 -29.34 -8.34
N ASP A 31 -32.51 -30.42 -8.44
CA ASP A 31 -32.62 -31.70 -7.75
C ASP A 31 -32.71 -31.60 -6.22
N LYS A 32 -33.74 -32.27 -5.66
CA LYS A 32 -34.12 -32.23 -4.23
C LYS A 32 -33.08 -32.86 -3.28
N ASN A 33 -32.06 -33.55 -3.79
CA ASN A 33 -31.14 -34.36 -2.98
C ASN A 33 -29.84 -33.64 -2.57
N ILE A 34 -29.32 -32.70 -3.38
CA ILE A 34 -28.06 -31.98 -3.06
C ILE A 34 -28.30 -30.79 -2.12
N VAL A 35 -29.47 -30.14 -2.21
CA VAL A 35 -29.77 -28.87 -1.52
C VAL A 35 -30.28 -29.06 -0.07
N LYS A 36 -30.66 -30.27 0.34
CA LYS A 36 -31.05 -30.53 1.74
C LYS A 36 -29.87 -30.58 2.72
N SER A 37 -28.63 -30.70 2.22
CA SER A 37 -27.46 -30.68 3.08
C SER A 37 -27.18 -29.26 3.56
N LYS A 38 -27.32 -29.01 4.87
CA LYS A 38 -26.95 -27.74 5.50
C LYS A 38 -25.52 -27.33 5.17
N ALA A 39 -24.62 -28.29 4.95
CA ALA A 39 -23.23 -28.03 4.58
C ALA A 39 -23.09 -27.40 3.18
N ALA A 40 -23.88 -27.84 2.18
CA ALA A 40 -23.84 -27.28 0.84
C ALA A 40 -24.35 -25.83 0.82
N TYR A 41 -25.42 -25.55 1.57
CA TYR A 41 -25.93 -24.18 1.73
C TYR A 41 -24.89 -23.26 2.36
N TRP A 42 -24.25 -23.69 3.45
CA TRP A 42 -23.19 -22.93 4.11
C TRP A 42 -21.96 -22.73 3.21
N GLY A 43 -21.58 -23.74 2.41
CA GLY A 43 -20.48 -23.63 1.46
C GLY A 43 -20.74 -22.59 0.37
N ILE A 44 -21.93 -22.61 -0.23
CA ILE A 44 -22.33 -21.62 -1.26
C ILE A 44 -22.41 -20.22 -0.63
N TYR A 45 -22.99 -20.09 0.57
CA TYR A 45 -23.06 -18.81 1.29
C TYR A 45 -21.67 -18.23 1.56
N LEU A 46 -20.76 -19.05 2.08
CA LEU A 46 -19.39 -18.64 2.40
C LEU A 46 -18.63 -18.24 1.12
N PHE A 47 -18.79 -18.99 0.03
CA PHE A 47 -18.20 -18.66 -1.27
C PHE A 47 -18.64 -17.27 -1.77
N TRP A 48 -19.95 -16.98 -1.77
CA TRP A 48 -20.44 -15.66 -2.17
C TRP A 48 -19.98 -14.56 -1.22
N THR A 49 -19.99 -14.82 0.09
CA THR A 49 -19.54 -13.85 1.10
C THR A 49 -18.09 -13.44 0.85
N ILE A 50 -17.20 -14.39 0.51
CA ILE A 50 -15.81 -14.10 0.14
C ILE A 50 -15.73 -13.25 -1.13
N ILE A 51 -16.51 -13.57 -2.17
CA ILE A 51 -16.51 -12.79 -3.42
C ILE A 51 -16.94 -11.34 -3.17
N PHE A 52 -18.03 -11.12 -2.43
CA PHE A 52 -18.51 -9.77 -2.13
C PHE A 52 -17.54 -9.01 -1.21
N LEU A 53 -16.88 -9.70 -0.28
CA LEU A 53 -15.84 -9.12 0.55
C LEU A 53 -14.67 -8.61 -0.31
N ILE A 54 -14.15 -9.44 -1.21
CA ILE A 54 -13.08 -9.07 -2.15
C ILE A 54 -13.52 -7.91 -3.05
N GLY A 55 -14.74 -7.97 -3.60
CA GLY A 55 -15.27 -6.91 -4.45
C GLY A 55 -15.41 -5.56 -3.74
N CYS A 56 -15.90 -5.56 -2.49
CA CYS A 56 -15.96 -4.35 -1.67
C CYS A 56 -14.56 -3.78 -1.45
N LEU A 57 -13.61 -4.63 -1.08
CA LEU A 57 -12.22 -4.24 -0.86
C LEU A 57 -11.57 -3.62 -2.12
N MET A 58 -11.82 -4.18 -3.32
CA MET A 58 -11.33 -3.59 -4.59
C MET A 58 -11.96 -2.22 -4.88
N MET A 59 -13.27 -2.08 -4.67
CA MET A 59 -13.96 -0.80 -4.83
C MET A 59 -13.46 0.25 -3.84
N GLY A 60 -13.13 -0.16 -2.60
CA GLY A 60 -12.53 0.69 -1.58
C GLY A 60 -11.16 1.25 -2.00
N SER A 61 -10.33 0.43 -2.63
CA SER A 61 -9.03 0.85 -3.20
C SER A 61 -9.22 1.78 -4.40
N ALA A 62 -10.10 1.43 -5.34
CA ALA A 62 -10.36 2.27 -6.52
C ALA A 62 -10.88 3.67 -6.16
N MET A 63 -11.68 3.77 -5.10
CA MET A 63 -12.17 5.06 -4.58
C MET A 63 -11.16 5.79 -3.68
N LYS A 64 -9.93 5.28 -3.51
CA LYS A 64 -8.91 5.77 -2.54
C LYS A 64 -9.42 5.88 -1.09
N VAL A 65 -10.50 5.17 -0.77
CA VAL A 65 -11.16 5.21 0.55
C VAL A 65 -10.49 4.21 1.51
N ASN A 66 -9.98 3.11 0.98
CA ASN A 66 -9.34 2.05 1.75
C ASN A 66 -8.16 1.46 0.97
N SER A 67 -6.93 1.58 1.47
CA SER A 67 -5.72 1.06 0.81
C SER A 67 -5.38 -0.39 1.17
N THR A 68 -6.27 -1.12 1.84
CA THR A 68 -6.01 -2.50 2.31
C THR A 68 -5.75 -3.47 1.16
N MET A 69 -6.48 -3.37 0.04
CA MET A 69 -6.19 -4.24 -1.12
C MET A 69 -4.88 -3.89 -1.76
N ASP A 70 -4.58 -2.59 -1.91
CA ASP A 70 -3.29 -2.18 -2.45
C ASP A 70 -2.15 -2.75 -1.59
N LYS A 71 -2.25 -2.65 -0.26
CA LYS A 71 -1.25 -3.24 0.65
C LYS A 71 -1.14 -4.77 0.49
N LEU A 72 -2.25 -5.48 0.29
CA LEU A 72 -2.23 -6.93 0.04
C LEU A 72 -1.65 -7.29 -1.33
N VAL A 73 -1.97 -6.53 -2.37
CA VAL A 73 -1.44 -6.71 -3.73
C VAL A 73 0.06 -6.44 -3.74
N TYR A 74 0.52 -5.32 -3.16
CA TYR A 74 1.94 -5.03 -3.03
C TYR A 74 2.67 -6.05 -2.16
N TYR A 75 2.06 -6.56 -1.08
CA TYR A 75 2.62 -7.67 -0.32
C TYR A 75 2.83 -8.92 -1.18
N PHE A 76 1.86 -9.26 -2.02
CA PHE A 76 1.96 -10.40 -2.94
C PHE A 76 3.01 -10.17 -4.03
N ILE A 77 3.07 -8.97 -4.61
CA ILE A 77 4.08 -8.60 -5.62
C ILE A 77 5.49 -8.65 -5.03
N LEU A 78 5.71 -8.05 -3.85
CA LEU A 78 6.99 -8.10 -3.14
C LEU A 78 7.40 -9.56 -2.83
N GLY A 79 6.44 -10.42 -2.50
CA GLY A 79 6.68 -11.84 -2.26
C GLY A 79 6.96 -12.67 -3.53
N SER A 80 6.30 -12.37 -4.64
CA SER A 80 6.40 -13.14 -5.89
C SER A 80 7.60 -12.75 -6.74
N ASP A 81 7.93 -11.46 -6.76
CA ASP A 81 8.98 -10.89 -7.63
C ASP A 81 10.32 -10.74 -6.91
N ASN A 82 10.38 -11.15 -5.63
CA ASN A 82 11.53 -11.02 -4.74
C ASN A 82 12.13 -9.59 -4.73
N ARG A 83 11.30 -8.59 -5.03
CA ARG A 83 11.68 -7.18 -5.01
C ARG A 83 11.71 -6.70 -3.56
N ASP A 84 12.74 -5.92 -3.24
CA ASP A 84 12.96 -5.46 -1.87
C ASP A 84 12.12 -4.23 -1.49
N CYS A 85 11.72 -3.43 -2.48
CA CYS A 85 10.86 -2.26 -2.33
C CYS A 85 10.03 -2.02 -3.59
N VAL A 86 8.89 -1.35 -3.43
CA VAL A 86 8.07 -0.84 -4.55
C VAL A 86 7.68 0.60 -4.28
N GLU A 87 7.87 1.47 -5.28
CA GLU A 87 7.42 2.85 -5.27
C GLU A 87 5.91 2.93 -5.55
N LEU A 88 5.21 3.73 -4.75
CA LEU A 88 3.76 3.95 -4.88
C LEU A 88 3.42 5.20 -5.68
N GLY A 89 4.32 6.18 -5.63
CA GLY A 89 4.16 7.48 -6.26
C GLY A 89 5.06 8.51 -5.61
N SER A 90 5.36 9.53 -6.41
CA SER A 90 6.04 10.75 -5.98
C SER A 90 5.00 11.87 -6.01
N GLU A 91 4.83 12.54 -4.87
CA GLU A 91 4.04 13.76 -4.76
C GLU A 91 5.01 14.93 -4.62
N GLU A 92 4.88 15.91 -5.51
CA GLU A 92 5.60 17.18 -5.42
C GLU A 92 4.67 18.21 -4.80
N ASN A 93 5.10 18.79 -3.68
CA ASN A 93 4.41 19.90 -3.04
C ASN A 93 5.28 21.16 -3.14
N ASP A 94 4.73 22.33 -2.84
CA ASP A 94 5.44 23.60 -2.96
C ASP A 94 6.69 23.67 -2.05
N GLU A 95 6.73 22.89 -0.96
CA GLU A 95 7.81 22.89 0.03
C GLU A 95 8.71 21.65 -0.02
N ALA A 96 8.21 20.51 -0.52
CA ALA A 96 8.91 19.24 -0.40
C ALA A 96 8.61 18.25 -1.53
N TYR A 97 9.62 17.44 -1.86
CA TYR A 97 9.47 16.26 -2.71
C TYR A 97 9.22 15.02 -1.83
N ILE A 98 8.07 14.38 -1.98
CA ILE A 98 7.66 13.23 -1.18
C ILE A 98 7.57 11.98 -2.05
N SER A 99 8.45 11.01 -1.82
CA SER A 99 8.42 9.72 -2.52
C SER A 99 8.04 8.61 -1.54
N THR A 100 6.95 7.89 -1.82
CA THR A 100 6.40 6.87 -0.90
C THR A 100 6.69 5.46 -1.38
N TYR A 101 7.17 4.60 -0.48
CA TYR A 101 7.58 3.23 -0.76
C TYR A 101 6.96 2.22 0.20
N TYR A 102 6.74 0.99 -0.30
CA TYR A 102 6.46 -0.18 0.53
C TYR A 102 7.64 -1.14 0.54
N THR A 103 7.93 -1.70 1.72
CA THR A 103 8.88 -2.81 1.87
C THR A 103 8.38 -3.86 2.86
N ARG A 104 8.84 -5.10 2.64
CA ARG A 104 8.72 -6.21 3.59
C ARG A 104 9.96 -6.37 4.47
N LYS A 105 11.11 -5.84 4.03
CA LYS A 105 12.38 -5.93 4.76
C LYS A 105 12.39 -5.01 5.97
N GLU A 106 13.30 -5.27 6.89
CA GLU A 106 13.60 -4.31 7.94
C GLU A 106 14.28 -3.09 7.36
N ILE A 107 13.79 -1.92 7.77
CA ILE A 107 14.32 -0.63 7.33
C ILE A 107 15.57 -0.37 8.15
N ASN A 108 16.71 -0.52 7.49
CA ASN A 108 18.05 -0.26 8.01
C ASN A 108 18.72 0.83 7.15
N GLU A 109 19.80 1.43 7.66
CA GLU A 109 20.58 2.46 6.96
C GLU A 109 21.01 1.97 5.56
N SER A 110 21.63 0.80 5.48
CA SER A 110 22.10 0.22 4.21
C SER A 110 20.97 0.00 3.20
N PHE A 111 19.77 -0.36 3.68
CA PHE A 111 18.61 -0.53 2.82
C PHE A 111 18.10 0.80 2.28
N LEU A 112 18.02 1.83 3.14
CA LEU A 112 17.64 3.18 2.69
C LEU A 112 18.65 3.73 1.68
N PHE A 113 19.95 3.50 1.89
CA PHE A 113 20.98 3.84 0.91
C PHE A 113 20.77 3.14 -0.44
N GLU A 114 20.48 1.83 -0.43
CA GLU A 114 20.25 1.07 -1.66
C GLU A 114 19.01 1.60 -2.42
N VAL A 115 17.95 1.98 -1.70
CA VAL A 115 16.74 2.58 -2.30
C VAL A 115 17.05 3.94 -2.93
N VAL A 116 17.81 4.80 -2.23
CA VAL A 116 18.25 6.09 -2.77
C VAL A 116 19.16 5.91 -3.99
N GLN A 117 20.05 4.92 -3.98
CA GLN A 117 20.92 4.60 -5.12
C GLN A 117 20.14 4.13 -6.36
N LYS A 118 19.07 3.35 -6.18
CA LYS A 118 18.24 2.87 -7.29
C LYS A 118 17.32 3.95 -7.87
N HIS A 119 17.03 5.01 -7.11
CA HIS A 119 16.24 6.14 -7.58
C HIS A 119 17.10 7.17 -8.30
N GLU A 120 17.03 7.18 -9.62
CA GLU A 120 17.75 8.07 -10.54
C GLU A 120 17.65 9.55 -10.14
N TYR A 121 16.49 9.97 -9.61
CA TYR A 121 16.24 11.36 -9.19
C TYR A 121 17.08 11.84 -7.99
N ALA A 122 17.37 10.96 -7.02
CA ALA A 122 18.21 11.30 -5.88
C ALA A 122 19.69 11.03 -6.17
N TYR A 123 19.97 10.05 -7.04
CA TYR A 123 21.30 9.66 -7.48
C TYR A 123 22.02 10.75 -8.30
N GLU A 124 21.30 11.48 -9.18
CA GLU A 124 21.88 12.58 -9.94
C GLU A 124 22.09 13.86 -9.10
N MET A 125 21.25 14.08 -8.08
CA MET A 125 21.21 15.34 -7.31
C MET A 125 22.06 15.30 -6.03
N CYS A 126 22.24 14.13 -5.43
CA CYS A 126 23.12 13.91 -4.28
C CYS A 126 24.30 13.06 -4.74
N GLN A 127 25.49 13.66 -4.89
CA GLN A 127 26.73 12.90 -5.01
C GLN A 127 26.86 12.00 -3.76
N LEU A 128 26.44 10.75 -3.90
CA LEU A 128 26.22 9.77 -2.81
C LEU A 128 27.45 9.48 -1.93
N GLN A 129 28.63 9.98 -2.29
CA GLN A 129 29.84 9.84 -1.49
C GLN A 129 29.76 10.54 -0.12
N GLU A 130 28.88 11.55 0.05
CA GLU A 130 28.78 12.34 1.28
C GLU A 130 27.40 12.27 1.97
N LEU A 131 26.47 11.47 1.45
CA LEU A 131 25.17 11.28 2.10
C LEU A 131 25.37 10.45 3.38
N ILE A 132 24.84 10.92 4.51
CA ILE A 132 24.86 10.21 5.79
C ILE A 132 23.42 10.09 6.28
N ILE A 133 22.94 8.85 6.46
CA ILE A 133 21.61 8.57 6.99
C ILE A 133 21.76 8.20 8.47
N LYS A 134 21.16 8.98 9.37
CA LYS A 134 21.16 8.69 10.81
C LYS A 134 19.75 8.53 11.32
N LYS A 135 19.53 7.55 12.20
CA LYS A 135 18.27 7.43 12.93
C LYS A 135 18.20 8.45 14.05
N GLN A 136 17.18 9.29 14.04
CA GLN A 136 16.86 10.19 15.15
C GLN A 136 15.42 9.93 15.60
N ASP A 137 15.26 9.34 16.79
CA ASP A 137 13.99 8.88 17.35
C ASP A 137 13.22 7.92 16.42
N GLU A 138 12.11 8.38 15.85
CA GLU A 138 11.23 7.62 14.94
C GLU A 138 11.43 7.95 13.46
N ARG A 139 12.33 8.88 13.14
CA ARG A 139 12.61 9.32 11.77
C ARG A 139 14.07 9.07 11.40
N TRP A 140 14.33 8.83 10.12
CA TRP A 140 15.70 8.84 9.61
C TRP A 140 15.98 10.20 9.03
N ILE A 141 17.13 10.79 9.30
CA ILE A 141 17.50 12.09 8.76
C ILE A 141 18.60 11.91 7.75
N LEU A 142 18.45 12.61 6.63
CA LEU A 142 19.34 12.58 5.49
C LEU A 142 20.25 13.81 5.60
N TYR A 143 21.51 13.58 5.92
CA TYR A 143 22.54 14.61 5.96
C TYR A 143 23.38 14.56 4.70
N LEU A 144 23.75 15.72 4.19
CA LEU A 144 24.70 15.87 3.10
C LEU A 144 25.65 17.00 3.50
N ASN A 145 26.93 16.69 3.73
CA ASN A 145 27.93 17.66 4.24
C ASN A 145 27.50 18.38 5.52
N ASP A 146 27.05 17.60 6.51
CA ASP A 146 26.50 18.08 7.79
C ASP A 146 25.23 18.95 7.69
N GLU A 147 24.69 19.13 6.48
CA GLU A 147 23.43 19.82 6.25
C GLU A 147 22.26 18.83 6.14
N VAL A 148 21.15 19.12 6.83
CA VAL A 148 19.92 18.32 6.71
C VAL A 148 19.26 18.62 5.36
N MET A 149 19.16 17.59 4.52
CA MET A 149 18.51 17.64 3.21
C MET A 149 17.07 17.13 3.24
N GLY A 150 16.74 16.31 4.23
CA GLY A 150 15.42 15.70 4.32
C GLY A 150 15.34 14.67 5.43
N TYR A 151 14.21 13.98 5.48
CA TYR A 151 13.98 12.90 6.43
C TYR A 151 13.14 11.78 5.81
N VAL A 152 13.25 10.60 6.40
CA VAL A 152 12.44 9.43 6.09
C VAL A 152 11.49 9.18 7.24
N GLU A 153 10.19 9.24 6.95
CA GLU A 153 9.16 8.89 7.91
C GLU A 153 8.73 7.44 7.68
N VAL A 154 8.79 6.62 8.74
CA VAL A 154 8.40 5.21 8.67
C VAL A 154 7.04 5.04 9.35
N LYS A 155 6.03 4.71 8.56
CA LYS A 155 4.72 4.30 9.07
C LYS A 155 4.71 2.79 9.27
N LYS A 156 4.56 2.38 10.53
CA LYS A 156 4.40 0.97 10.89
C LYS A 156 3.08 0.44 10.32
N GLY A 157 3.17 -0.49 9.37
CA GLY A 157 2.05 -1.30 8.91
C GLY A 157 2.17 -2.74 9.42
N PHE A 158 1.06 -3.46 9.45
CA PHE A 158 0.97 -4.81 10.05
C PHE A 158 1.72 -5.88 9.23
N LEU A 159 1.67 -5.83 7.89
CA LEU A 159 2.27 -6.83 6.98
C LEU A 159 3.39 -6.26 6.09
N ILE A 160 3.28 -4.98 5.73
CA ILE A 160 4.27 -4.23 4.97
C ILE A 160 4.52 -2.92 5.69
N LYS A 161 5.77 -2.46 5.68
CA LYS A 161 6.17 -1.17 6.21
C LYS A 161 6.07 -0.14 5.09
N GLU A 162 5.49 1.00 5.42
CA GLU A 162 5.37 2.14 4.53
C GLU A 162 6.42 3.16 4.99
N PHE A 163 7.22 3.66 4.08
CA PHE A 163 8.15 4.73 4.39
C PHE A 163 8.16 5.78 3.30
N CYS A 164 8.25 7.04 3.71
CA CYS A 164 8.22 8.19 2.83
C CYS A 164 9.56 8.92 2.92
N PHE A 165 10.24 9.11 1.80
CA PHE A 165 11.32 10.07 1.69
C PHE A 165 10.72 11.46 1.51
N VAL A 166 11.05 12.38 2.41
CA VAL A 166 10.67 13.79 2.33
C VAL A 166 11.93 14.59 2.16
N TRP A 167 12.08 15.19 0.99
CA TRP A 167 13.22 16.05 0.66
C TRP A 167 12.80 17.50 0.64
N ASP A 168 13.68 18.37 1.14
CA ASP A 168 13.49 19.82 1.09
C ASP A 168 13.71 20.32 -0.35
N ARG A 169 12.66 20.89 -0.94
CA ARG A 169 12.68 21.35 -2.32
C ARG A 169 13.66 22.50 -2.53
N GLN A 170 13.70 23.47 -1.63
CA GLN A 170 14.53 24.67 -1.79
C GLN A 170 16.01 24.31 -1.82
N LYS A 171 16.42 23.36 -0.98
CA LYS A 171 17.80 22.88 -0.90
C LYS A 171 18.22 22.07 -2.12
N ILE A 172 17.28 21.28 -2.66
CA ILE A 172 17.51 20.53 -3.91
C ILE A 172 17.64 21.50 -5.09
N ASP A 173 16.71 22.45 -5.23
CA ASP A 173 16.67 23.40 -6.35
C ASP A 173 17.90 24.33 -6.34
N GLN A 174 18.35 24.78 -5.17
CA GLN A 174 19.60 25.56 -5.03
C GLN A 174 20.83 24.79 -5.52
N ARG A 175 20.90 23.48 -5.26
CA ARG A 175 22.02 22.67 -5.75
C ARG A 175 21.90 22.35 -7.22
N ARG A 176 20.69 22.18 -7.77
CA ARG A 176 20.51 22.01 -9.22
C ARG A 176 21.09 23.19 -10.00
N GLN A 177 20.89 24.41 -9.52
CA GLN A 177 21.45 25.63 -10.13
C GLN A 177 22.99 25.77 -10.01
N LEU A 178 23.62 25.04 -9.09
CA LEU A 178 25.08 25.06 -8.91
C LEU A 178 25.81 24.14 -9.91
N TYR A 179 25.09 23.22 -10.57
CA TYR A 179 25.65 22.23 -11.49
C TYR A 179 25.12 22.36 -12.93
N GLU A 180 24.25 23.34 -13.22
CA GLU A 180 23.93 23.83 -14.58
C GLU A 180 24.88 24.97 -14.99
#